data_AF-A0A397INP0-F1
#
_entry.id   AF-A0A397INP0-F1
#
_cell.length_a   1.000
_cell.length_b   1.000
_cell.length_c   1.000
_cell.angle_alpha   90.00
_cell.angle_beta   90.00
_cell.angle_gamma   90.00
#
_symmetry.space_group_name_H-M   'P 1'
#
loop_
_entity.id
_entity.type
_entity.pdbx_description
1 polymer ?
#
loop_
_entity_poly.entity_id
_entity_poly.type
_entity_poly.pdbx_seq_one_letter_code
_entity_poly.pdbx_strand_id
1 'polypeptide(L)'
;MLSRLFLIPILLLVGITAVAIGAPVAETIESAKAVEISQMGFGNLTLNRRFIVGVPGPPQCPNKNFPQFLSSYCFGQPLSVADCASQTNPPGIAEYDMYCPKASTCMDFRTDNEDEYESKFAVCIDNKLVKHIGNGGKNGVFCKTFEFNIKSERGTVSINVYDNTQKPFQVESFNIYAKNENLFMKNAHTYSFILDNEVKKIKVCLETNRKTEFFAMFSYLDGTYSSNW
;
A
#
# COMPACT_ATOMS: atom_id res chain seq x y z
N MET A 1 17.83 -57.95 32.85
CA MET A 1 18.58 -57.10 31.90
C MET A 1 17.64 -56.74 30.76
N LEU A 2 16.95 -55.61 30.88
CA LEU A 2 15.95 -55.17 29.90
C LEU A 2 16.67 -54.68 28.64
N SER A 3 16.29 -55.27 27.52
CA SER A 3 16.89 -55.15 26.20
C SER A 3 16.98 -53.69 25.71
N ARG A 4 18.21 -53.14 25.67
CA ARG A 4 18.53 -51.85 25.03
C ARG A 4 18.38 -51.88 23.50
N LEU A 5 17.99 -53.00 22.91
CA LEU A 5 17.86 -53.18 21.46
C LEU A 5 16.48 -52.78 20.90
N PHE A 6 15.48 -52.50 21.75
CA PHE A 6 14.12 -52.12 21.28
C PHE A 6 13.87 -50.61 21.14
N LEU A 7 14.78 -49.75 21.60
CA LEU A 7 14.60 -48.29 21.56
C LEU A 7 15.04 -47.64 20.24
N ILE A 8 15.97 -48.26 19.52
CA ILE A 8 16.55 -47.71 18.28
C ILE A 8 15.55 -47.73 17.10
N PRO A 9 14.78 -48.82 16.84
CA PRO A 9 13.89 -48.84 15.67
C PRO A 9 12.65 -47.95 15.84
N ILE A 10 12.21 -47.68 17.09
CA ILE A 10 11.07 -46.80 17.37
C ILE A 10 11.44 -45.33 17.13
N LEU A 11 12.65 -44.90 17.55
CA LEU A 11 13.14 -43.54 17.30
C LEU A 11 13.37 -43.26 15.80
N LEU A 12 13.83 -44.26 15.05
CA LEU A 12 13.97 -44.14 13.59
C LEU A 12 12.62 -44.06 12.87
N LEU A 13 11.59 -44.79 13.33
CA LEU A 13 10.25 -44.71 12.73
C LEU A 13 9.56 -43.36 12.99
N VAL A 14 9.72 -42.79 14.19
CA VAL A 14 9.15 -41.47 14.53
C VAL A 14 9.92 -40.33 13.86
N GLY A 15 11.24 -40.51 13.63
CA GLY A 15 12.07 -39.52 12.93
C GLY A 15 11.76 -39.38 11.44
N ILE A 16 11.27 -40.44 10.77
CA ILE A 16 11.00 -40.41 9.32
C ILE A 16 9.58 -39.90 9.02
N THR A 17 8.60 -40.13 9.89
CA THR A 17 7.24 -39.61 9.68
C THR A 17 7.15 -38.09 9.80
N ALA A 18 8.05 -37.47 10.56
CA ALA A 18 8.14 -36.01 10.69
C ALA A 18 8.70 -35.29 9.44
N VAL A 19 9.34 -36.01 8.51
CA VAL A 19 9.94 -35.42 7.29
C VAL A 19 9.03 -35.58 6.07
N ALA A 20 8.12 -36.55 6.06
CA ALA A 20 7.19 -36.79 4.95
C ALA A 20 5.88 -36.00 5.06
N ILE A 21 5.49 -35.57 6.27
CA ILE A 21 4.39 -34.63 6.45
C ILE A 21 5.02 -33.25 6.38
N GLY A 22 5.13 -32.71 5.15
CA GLY A 22 5.66 -31.38 4.89
C GLY A 22 5.09 -30.41 5.92
N ALA A 23 5.97 -29.93 6.81
CA ALA A 23 5.64 -28.83 7.69
C ALA A 23 5.05 -27.75 6.78
N PRO A 24 3.79 -27.33 6.96
CA PRO A 24 3.24 -26.26 6.16
C PRO A 24 4.20 -25.10 6.36
N VAL A 25 4.84 -24.66 5.27
CA VAL A 25 5.72 -23.49 5.30
C VAL A 25 4.87 -22.39 5.89
N ALA A 26 5.13 -22.06 7.15
CA ALA A 26 4.30 -21.14 7.90
C ALA A 26 4.36 -19.82 7.16
N GLU A 27 3.25 -19.44 6.53
CA GLU A 27 3.14 -18.18 5.81
C GLU A 27 3.45 -17.07 6.82
N THR A 28 4.55 -16.34 6.60
CA THR A 28 4.98 -15.32 7.53
C THR A 28 4.01 -14.14 7.44
N ILE A 29 3.23 -13.95 8.50
CA ILE A 29 2.27 -12.85 8.60
C ILE A 29 3.01 -11.65 9.18
N GLU A 30 3.01 -10.52 8.46
CA GLU A 30 3.62 -9.29 8.94
C GLU A 30 2.57 -8.36 9.57
N SER A 31 2.85 -7.86 10.78
CA SER A 31 2.03 -6.80 11.37
C SER A 31 2.40 -5.43 10.78
N ALA A 32 1.39 -4.75 10.24
CA ALA A 32 1.47 -3.37 9.78
C ALA A 32 0.82 -2.42 10.80
N LYS A 33 1.43 -1.24 10.97
CA LYS A 33 0.91 -0.19 11.85
C LYS A 33 0.25 0.89 11.00
N ALA A 34 -0.88 1.41 11.46
CA ALA A 34 -1.59 2.51 10.82
C ALA A 34 -0.68 3.74 10.73
N VAL A 35 -0.78 4.43 9.61
CA VAL A 35 -0.35 5.82 9.55
C VAL A 35 -1.44 6.66 10.20
N GLU A 36 -1.16 7.11 11.41
CA GLU A 36 -1.98 8.09 12.10
C GLU A 36 -1.56 9.49 11.60
N ILE A 37 -2.44 10.16 10.89
CA ILE A 37 -2.25 11.57 10.55
C ILE A 37 -3.07 12.38 11.55
N SER A 38 -2.39 13.24 12.31
CA SER A 38 -2.89 13.80 13.57
C SER A 38 -4.16 14.66 13.46
N GLN A 39 -4.57 15.08 12.27
CA GLN A 39 -5.82 15.82 12.04
C GLN A 39 -6.96 14.94 11.47
N MET A 40 -6.74 13.64 11.28
CA MET A 40 -7.78 12.69 10.84
C MET A 40 -8.87 12.46 11.87
N GLY A 41 -8.57 12.58 13.17
CA GLY A 41 -9.49 12.08 14.19
C GLY A 41 -10.01 10.67 13.83
N PHE A 42 -11.18 10.30 14.35
CA PHE A 42 -11.95 9.18 13.81
C PHE A 42 -13.06 9.79 12.95
N GLY A 43 -12.81 10.15 11.69
CA GLY A 43 -13.85 10.76 10.85
C GLY A 43 -13.46 11.04 9.39
N ASN A 44 -14.48 11.19 8.53
CA ASN A 44 -14.37 11.49 7.10
C ASN A 44 -13.79 12.90 6.89
N LEU A 45 -12.55 12.98 6.41
CA LEU A 45 -11.96 14.27 6.00
C LEU A 45 -12.36 14.59 4.56
N THR A 46 -12.94 15.78 4.38
CA THR A 46 -13.16 16.36 3.05
C THR A 46 -11.88 17.08 2.62
N LEU A 47 -11.35 16.79 1.42
CA LEU A 47 -10.24 17.51 0.75
C LEU A 47 -10.58 18.97 0.38
N ASN A 48 -11.56 19.57 1.06
CA ASN A 48 -11.98 20.94 0.83
C ASN A 48 -10.98 21.92 1.45
N ARG A 49 -9.98 22.28 0.64
CA ARG A 49 -9.28 23.57 0.66
C ARG A 49 -8.35 23.91 1.83
N ARG A 50 -8.15 23.06 2.84
CA ARG A 50 -7.24 23.40 3.94
C ARG A 50 -6.34 22.23 4.33
N PHE A 51 -5.05 22.45 4.05
CA PHE A 51 -3.88 21.93 4.72
C PHE A 51 -4.13 21.02 5.90
N ILE A 52 -3.53 19.83 5.87
CA ILE A 52 -3.20 19.13 7.11
C ILE A 52 -1.90 19.71 7.66
N VAL A 53 -1.99 20.69 8.55
CA VAL A 53 -0.81 21.23 9.25
C VAL A 53 -0.21 20.10 10.11
N GLY A 54 1.06 19.75 9.85
CA GLY A 54 1.78 18.71 10.60
C GLY A 54 1.91 17.35 9.90
N VAL A 55 1.34 17.18 8.70
CA VAL A 55 1.68 16.06 7.81
C VAL A 55 2.74 16.54 6.83
N PRO A 56 3.96 15.98 6.84
CA PRO A 56 4.92 16.28 5.81
C PRO A 56 4.41 15.81 4.44
N GLY A 57 4.41 16.69 3.44
CA GLY A 57 4.33 16.30 2.03
C GLY A 57 2.97 16.02 1.36
N PRO A 58 1.78 16.50 1.81
CA PRO A 58 0.66 16.56 0.89
C PRO A 58 0.99 17.57 -0.23
N PRO A 59 0.82 17.21 -1.50
CA PRO A 59 1.20 18.08 -2.62
C PRO A 59 0.41 19.38 -2.59
N GLN A 60 1.11 20.52 -2.69
CA GLN A 60 0.57 21.87 -2.57
C GLN A 60 0.45 22.53 -3.94
N CYS A 61 -0.30 23.62 -3.99
CA CYS A 61 -0.28 24.53 -5.14
C CYS A 61 0.53 25.78 -4.77
N PRO A 62 1.85 25.80 -5.02
CA PRO A 62 2.72 26.88 -4.57
C PRO A 62 2.49 28.17 -5.37
N ASN A 63 1.90 28.06 -6.56
CA ASN A 63 1.68 29.19 -7.44
C ASN A 63 0.34 29.88 -7.16
N LYS A 64 0.40 31.17 -6.85
CA LYS A 64 -0.79 32.00 -6.61
C LYS A 64 -1.74 32.07 -7.81
N ASN A 65 -1.24 31.86 -9.04
CA ASN A 65 -2.05 31.85 -10.26
C ASN A 65 -2.84 30.54 -10.43
N PHE A 66 -2.42 29.47 -9.75
CA PHE A 66 -3.07 28.16 -9.78
C PHE A 66 -3.37 27.69 -8.35
N PRO A 67 -4.21 28.41 -7.58
CA PRO A 67 -4.34 28.18 -6.15
C PRO A 67 -5.24 26.98 -5.79
N GLN A 68 -5.95 26.39 -6.76
CA GLN A 68 -6.89 25.29 -6.50
C GLN A 68 -6.18 23.96 -6.69
N PHE A 69 -5.93 23.21 -5.62
CA PHE A 69 -5.53 21.81 -5.72
C PHE A 69 -6.64 20.99 -6.40
N LEU A 70 -6.29 20.02 -7.23
CA LEU A 70 -7.23 19.10 -7.90
C LEU A 70 -6.96 17.64 -7.55
N SER A 71 -5.70 17.23 -7.64
CA SER A 71 -5.30 15.84 -7.41
C SER A 71 -3.82 15.78 -7.12
N SER A 72 -3.39 14.61 -6.64
CA SER A 72 -1.97 14.32 -6.64
C SER A 72 -1.69 12.85 -6.78
N TYR A 73 -0.50 12.54 -7.26
CA TYR A 73 -0.05 11.17 -7.47
C TYR A 73 1.47 11.05 -7.30
N CYS A 74 1.95 9.84 -7.03
CA CYS A 74 3.37 9.54 -6.93
C CYS A 74 3.95 9.25 -8.31
N PHE A 75 4.76 10.17 -8.82
CA PHE A 75 5.51 9.97 -10.07
C PHE A 75 6.74 9.06 -9.88
N GLY A 76 7.30 9.03 -8.67
CA GLY A 76 8.43 8.17 -8.30
C GLY A 76 8.43 7.94 -6.78
N GLN A 77 9.34 7.11 -6.28
CA GLN A 77 9.33 6.78 -4.84
C GLN A 77 9.41 8.04 -3.93
N PRO A 78 10.26 9.05 -4.19
CA PRO A 78 10.29 10.26 -3.39
C PRO A 78 9.55 11.44 -4.03
N LEU A 79 8.91 11.27 -5.20
CA LEU A 79 8.36 12.37 -5.98
C LEU A 79 6.85 12.23 -6.12
N SER A 80 6.13 13.22 -5.59
CA SER A 80 4.71 13.44 -5.86
C SER A 80 4.52 14.61 -6.81
N VAL A 81 3.42 14.60 -7.54
CA VAL A 81 2.98 15.68 -8.43
C VAL A 81 1.63 16.16 -7.94
N ALA A 82 1.46 17.48 -7.81
CA ALA A 82 0.19 18.15 -7.57
C ALA A 82 -0.37 18.69 -8.88
N ASP A 83 -1.63 18.37 -9.18
CA ASP A 83 -2.40 19.05 -10.22
C ASP A 83 -3.12 20.23 -9.61
N CYS A 84 -2.94 21.41 -10.19
CA CYS A 84 -3.51 22.65 -9.67
C CYS A 84 -4.21 23.45 -10.77
N ALA A 85 -5.44 23.89 -10.49
CA ALA A 85 -6.22 24.76 -11.35
C ALA A 85 -6.06 26.24 -10.98
N SER A 86 -6.08 27.06 -12.02
CA SER A 86 -6.33 28.49 -11.93
C SER A 86 -7.82 28.79 -11.75
N GLN A 87 -8.12 29.95 -11.18
CA GLN A 87 -9.49 30.42 -11.00
C GLN A 87 -10.04 31.16 -12.24
N THR A 88 -9.32 31.09 -13.37
CA THR A 88 -9.73 31.75 -14.62
C THR A 88 -10.77 30.92 -15.37
N ASN A 89 -11.47 31.54 -16.33
CA ASN A 89 -12.36 30.84 -17.25
C ASN A 89 -11.83 30.99 -18.70
N PRO A 90 -11.40 29.91 -19.37
CA PRO A 90 -11.35 28.53 -18.88
C PRO A 90 -10.29 28.32 -17.79
N PRO A 91 -10.46 27.31 -16.92
CA PRO A 91 -9.44 26.97 -15.93
C PRO A 91 -8.22 26.38 -16.65
N GLY A 92 -7.07 27.02 -16.51
CA GLY A 92 -5.78 26.41 -16.82
C GLY A 92 -5.36 25.46 -15.70
N ILE A 93 -4.74 24.33 -16.05
CA ILE A 93 -4.16 23.35 -15.13
C ILE A 93 -2.63 23.44 -15.22
N ALA A 94 -1.95 23.34 -14.07
CA ALA A 94 -0.51 23.26 -13.98
C ALA A 94 -0.10 22.18 -12.98
N GLU A 95 0.96 21.44 -13.31
CA GLU A 95 1.56 20.41 -12.46
C GLU A 95 2.69 21.01 -11.62
N TYR A 96 2.83 20.53 -10.38
CA TYR A 96 3.89 20.95 -9.47
C TYR A 96 4.55 19.74 -8.81
N ASP A 97 5.84 19.58 -9.09
CA ASP A 97 6.69 18.54 -8.49
C ASP A 97 6.95 18.83 -7.01
N MET A 98 6.78 17.81 -6.18
CA MET A 98 7.02 17.85 -4.74
C MET A 98 7.82 16.64 -4.28
N TYR A 99 8.95 16.92 -3.63
CA TYR A 99 9.77 15.86 -3.07
C TYR A 99 9.35 15.56 -1.64
N CYS A 100 9.12 14.28 -1.36
CA CYS A 100 8.95 13.80 -0.01
C CYS A 100 10.19 14.09 0.83
N PRO A 101 10.04 14.36 2.14
CA PRO A 101 11.17 14.50 3.04
C PRO A 101 12.09 13.28 3.01
N LYS A 102 13.35 13.48 3.40
CA LYS A 102 14.28 12.37 3.60
C LYS A 102 13.69 11.38 4.61
N ALA A 103 13.84 10.08 4.33
CA ALA A 103 13.25 8.98 5.11
C ALA A 103 11.71 8.87 5.04
N SER A 104 11.10 9.46 4.01
CA SER A 104 9.71 9.24 3.65
C SER A 104 9.58 8.69 2.23
N THR A 105 8.46 8.03 1.98
CA THR A 105 8.09 7.42 0.70
C THR A 105 6.74 7.96 0.26
N CYS A 106 6.61 8.31 -1.01
CA CYS A 106 5.33 8.66 -1.61
C CYS A 106 4.47 7.40 -1.76
N MET A 107 3.24 7.47 -1.24
CA MET A 107 2.22 6.43 -1.40
C MET A 107 0.94 7.04 -1.95
N ASP A 108 0.31 6.37 -2.92
CA ASP A 108 -0.94 6.82 -3.55
C ASP A 108 -2.15 6.19 -2.87
N PHE A 109 -3.07 7.02 -2.40
CA PHE A 109 -4.30 6.59 -1.78
C PHE A 109 -5.51 7.01 -2.60
N ARG A 110 -6.53 6.16 -2.62
CA ARG A 110 -7.83 6.44 -3.23
C ARG A 110 -8.70 7.26 -2.27
N THR A 111 -9.47 8.20 -2.82
CA THR A 111 -10.55 8.87 -2.11
C THR A 111 -11.85 8.06 -2.17
N ASP A 112 -12.69 8.34 -1.19
CA ASP A 112 -14.02 7.84 -0.94
C ASP A 112 -15.05 8.81 -1.50
N ASN A 113 -15.12 8.87 -2.83
CA ASN A 113 -16.15 9.63 -3.54
C ASN A 113 -17.12 8.67 -4.23
N GLU A 114 -18.39 9.09 -4.28
CA GLU A 114 -19.47 8.34 -4.93
C GLU A 114 -19.32 8.31 -6.47
N ASP A 115 -18.62 9.29 -7.06
CA ASP A 115 -18.33 9.30 -8.50
C ASP A 115 -17.10 8.41 -8.81
N GLU A 116 -17.34 7.37 -9.60
CA GLU A 116 -16.46 6.21 -9.84
C GLU A 116 -15.08 6.49 -10.45
N TYR A 117 -14.75 7.74 -10.79
CA TYR A 117 -13.45 8.08 -11.37
C TYR A 117 -12.41 8.38 -10.30
N GLU A 118 -11.64 7.32 -9.98
CA GLU A 118 -10.27 7.28 -9.46
C GLU A 118 -9.66 8.59 -8.90
N SER A 119 -10.31 9.24 -7.94
CA SER A 119 -9.68 10.38 -7.29
C SER A 119 -8.60 9.82 -6.36
N LYS A 120 -7.35 10.02 -6.75
CA LYS A 120 -6.16 9.61 -6.00
C LYS A 120 -5.51 10.83 -5.38
N PHE A 121 -4.84 10.61 -4.26
CA PHE A 121 -3.99 11.60 -3.63
C PHE A 121 -2.72 10.93 -3.13
N ALA A 122 -1.60 11.62 -3.29
CA ALA A 122 -0.31 11.18 -2.80
C ALA A 122 -0.06 11.68 -1.38
N VAL A 123 0.57 10.85 -0.56
CA VAL A 123 1.03 11.21 0.79
C VAL A 123 2.45 10.70 1.00
N CYS A 124 3.29 11.53 1.60
CA CYS A 124 4.62 11.10 2.06
C CYS A 124 4.50 10.42 3.43
N ILE A 125 4.79 9.12 3.46
CA ILE A 125 4.72 8.26 4.64
C ILE A 125 6.13 8.01 5.18
N ASP A 126 6.32 8.08 6.50
CA ASP A 126 7.60 7.68 7.13
C ASP A 126 7.93 6.23 6.76
N ASN A 127 9.16 5.99 6.27
CA ASN A 127 9.61 4.68 5.83
C ASN A 127 9.48 3.59 6.91
N LYS A 128 9.41 3.95 8.20
CA LYS A 128 9.17 3.02 9.31
C LYS A 128 7.75 2.44 9.32
N LEU A 129 6.79 3.12 8.69
CA LEU A 129 5.38 2.71 8.61
C LEU A 129 5.07 1.98 7.30
N VAL A 130 5.92 2.16 6.28
CA VAL A 130 5.81 1.45 5.00
C VAL A 130 6.35 0.03 5.14
N LYS A 131 5.60 -0.96 4.65
CA LYS A 131 6.00 -2.37 4.61
C LYS A 131 6.40 -2.79 3.21
N HIS A 132 7.37 -3.69 3.11
CA HIS A 132 7.81 -4.22 1.83
C HIS A 132 7.18 -5.58 1.55
N ILE A 133 6.53 -5.74 0.40
CA ILE A 133 5.94 -7.02 -0.04
C ILE A 133 7.05 -7.99 -0.50
N GLY A 134 8.20 -7.45 -0.93
CA GLY A 134 9.40 -8.20 -1.26
C GLY A 134 10.26 -7.46 -2.29
N ASN A 135 11.47 -7.97 -2.51
CA ASN A 135 12.28 -7.66 -3.68
C ASN A 135 12.03 -8.78 -4.69
N GLY A 136 11.28 -8.49 -5.75
CA GLY A 136 10.94 -9.45 -6.78
C GLY A 136 12.16 -9.82 -7.60
N GLY A 137 12.85 -10.90 -7.23
CA GLY A 137 13.82 -11.55 -8.10
C GLY A 137 13.09 -12.28 -9.23
N LYS A 138 13.29 -11.82 -10.47
CA LYS A 138 12.91 -12.41 -11.78
C LYS A 138 11.66 -13.32 -11.83
N ASN A 139 10.61 -12.86 -12.52
CA ASN A 139 9.42 -13.61 -12.99
C ASN A 139 8.69 -14.43 -11.93
N GLY A 140 7.42 -14.10 -11.66
CA GLY A 140 6.57 -14.94 -10.83
C GLY A 140 5.48 -14.19 -10.08
N VAL A 141 4.87 -14.92 -9.14
CA VAL A 141 3.85 -14.42 -8.21
C VAL A 141 4.47 -14.22 -6.84
N PHE A 142 4.36 -13.01 -6.31
CA PHE A 142 4.90 -12.62 -5.01
C PHE A 142 3.74 -12.31 -4.07
N CYS A 143 3.54 -13.16 -3.06
CA CYS A 143 2.48 -12.99 -2.10
C CYS A 143 3.03 -12.62 -0.73
N LYS A 144 2.41 -11.63 -0.09
CA LYS A 144 2.64 -11.32 1.32
C LYS A 144 1.33 -11.05 2.03
N THR A 145 1.28 -11.48 3.28
CA THR A 145 0.09 -11.35 4.12
C THR A 145 0.35 -10.35 5.23
N PHE A 146 -0.55 -9.39 5.37
CA PHE A 146 -0.48 -8.32 6.35
C PHE A 146 -1.63 -8.41 7.34
N GLU A 147 -1.30 -8.30 8.62
CA GLU A 147 -2.25 -8.05 9.70
C GLU A 147 -2.21 -6.58 10.09
N PHE A 148 -3.37 -5.97 10.24
CA PHE A 148 -3.51 -4.58 10.61
C PHE A 148 -4.80 -4.36 11.39
N ASN A 149 -4.88 -3.20 12.05
CA ASN A 149 -6.07 -2.82 12.78
C ASN A 149 -6.52 -1.44 12.30
N ILE A 150 -7.67 -1.41 11.62
CA ILE A 150 -8.44 -0.20 11.33
C ILE A 150 -9.34 0.04 12.55
N LYS A 151 -9.20 1.20 13.18
CA LYS A 151 -10.02 1.61 14.33
C LYS A 151 -11.20 2.47 13.90
N SER A 152 -11.06 3.25 12.82
CA SER A 152 -12.15 3.97 12.15
C SER A 152 -13.18 3.00 11.56
N GLU A 153 -14.30 3.49 11.01
CA GLU A 153 -15.30 2.61 10.36
C GLU A 153 -14.73 1.93 9.11
N ARG A 154 -13.93 2.69 8.34
CA ARG A 154 -13.23 2.23 7.14
C ARG A 154 -11.79 2.74 7.15
N GLY A 155 -10.93 2.05 6.41
CA GLY A 155 -9.53 2.41 6.22
C GLY A 155 -9.13 2.35 4.75
N THR A 156 -8.13 3.13 4.38
CA THR A 156 -7.64 3.20 2.99
C THR A 156 -6.29 2.50 2.90
N VAL A 157 -6.19 1.51 2.02
CA VAL A 157 -4.96 0.74 1.77
C VAL A 157 -4.32 1.24 0.48
N SER A 158 -2.99 1.28 0.47
CA SER A 158 -2.19 1.63 -0.71
C SER A 158 -1.08 0.62 -0.93
N ILE A 159 -0.90 0.24 -2.19
CA ILE A 159 0.20 -0.57 -2.67
C ILE A 159 0.84 0.14 -3.87
N ASN A 160 2.09 0.54 -3.74
CA ASN A 160 2.87 1.15 -4.83
C ASN A 160 4.03 0.23 -5.22
N VAL A 161 4.32 0.13 -6.51
CA VAL A 161 5.35 -0.74 -7.06
C VAL A 161 6.36 0.08 -7.86
N TYR A 162 7.65 -0.11 -7.55
CA TYR A 162 8.75 0.61 -8.20
C TYR A 162 9.85 -0.36 -8.64
N ASP A 163 10.60 0.06 -9.66
CA ASP A 163 11.83 -0.63 -10.07
C ASP A 163 13.01 -0.23 -9.17
N ASN A 164 14.17 -0.88 -9.36
CA ASN A 164 15.39 -0.56 -8.61
C ASN A 164 15.93 0.86 -8.84
N THR A 165 15.42 1.59 -9.84
CA THR A 165 15.70 3.02 -10.09
C THR A 165 14.66 3.95 -9.47
N GLN A 166 13.75 3.41 -8.64
CA GLN A 166 12.68 4.13 -7.94
C GLN A 166 11.61 4.72 -8.87
N LYS A 167 11.50 4.20 -10.09
CA LYS A 167 10.45 4.59 -11.05
C LYS A 167 9.26 3.64 -10.97
N PRO A 168 8.03 4.10 -11.23
CA PRO A 168 6.84 3.25 -11.19
C PRO A 168 7.03 2.02 -12.08
N PHE A 169 6.77 0.86 -11.51
CA PHE A 169 6.93 -0.41 -12.20
C PHE A 169 5.57 -1.08 -12.37
N GLN A 170 5.14 -1.21 -13.61
CA GLN A 170 3.89 -1.87 -13.93
C GLN A 170 4.01 -3.39 -13.74
N VAL A 171 3.17 -3.93 -12.84
CA VAL A 171 2.96 -5.37 -12.69
C VAL A 171 1.85 -5.85 -13.62
N GLU A 172 1.79 -7.15 -13.85
CA GLU A 172 0.75 -7.77 -14.67
C GLU A 172 -0.59 -7.75 -13.93
N SER A 173 -0.57 -8.14 -12.65
CA SER A 173 -1.76 -8.11 -11.82
C SER A 173 -1.47 -7.87 -10.33
N PHE A 174 -2.42 -7.20 -9.68
CA PHE A 174 -2.62 -7.19 -8.24
C PHE A 174 -3.80 -8.11 -7.92
N ASN A 175 -3.60 -9.07 -7.04
CA ASN A 175 -4.65 -9.92 -6.49
C ASN A 175 -4.66 -9.74 -4.97
N ILE A 176 -5.73 -9.16 -4.44
CA ILE A 176 -5.89 -8.91 -3.01
C ILE A 176 -6.99 -9.80 -2.47
N TYR A 177 -6.67 -10.56 -1.43
CA TYR A 177 -7.61 -11.41 -0.73
C TYR A 177 -7.84 -10.83 0.66
N ALA A 178 -9.02 -10.28 0.88
CA ALA A 178 -9.51 -9.82 2.18
C ALA A 178 -10.69 -10.71 2.59
N LYS A 179 -10.93 -10.89 3.89
CA LYS A 179 -11.97 -11.76 4.51
C LYS A 179 -13.05 -12.33 3.56
N ASN A 180 -13.86 -11.47 2.95
CA ASN A 180 -14.94 -11.84 2.03
C ASN A 180 -14.82 -11.20 0.63
N GLU A 181 -13.71 -10.54 0.33
CA GLU A 181 -13.53 -9.74 -0.88
C GLU A 181 -12.26 -10.14 -1.61
N ASN A 182 -12.38 -10.33 -2.92
CA ASN A 182 -11.25 -10.51 -3.81
C ASN A 182 -11.17 -9.30 -4.72
N LEU A 183 -10.16 -8.46 -4.50
CA LEU A 183 -9.94 -7.25 -5.28
C LEU A 183 -8.86 -7.52 -6.33
N PHE A 184 -9.06 -6.99 -7.52
CA PHE A 184 -8.23 -7.32 -8.67
C PHE A 184 -7.99 -6.10 -9.56
N MET A 185 -6.74 -5.93 -9.98
CA MET A 185 -6.34 -4.88 -10.91
C MET A 185 -5.24 -5.39 -11.84
N LYS A 186 -5.35 -5.12 -13.15
CA LYS A 186 -4.33 -5.48 -14.16
C LYS A 186 -3.52 -4.26 -14.58
N ASN A 187 -2.29 -4.51 -15.03
CA ASN A 187 -1.48 -3.54 -15.76
C ASN A 187 -1.34 -2.19 -15.04
N ALA A 188 -1.09 -2.22 -13.73
CA ALA A 188 -0.94 -1.03 -12.91
C ALA A 188 0.40 -1.04 -12.18
N HIS A 189 0.86 0.12 -11.74
CA HIS A 189 2.02 0.28 -10.84
C HIS A 189 1.58 0.58 -9.40
N THR A 190 0.31 0.92 -9.21
CA THR A 190 -0.29 1.29 -7.93
C THR A 190 -1.68 0.67 -7.85
N TYR A 191 -2.05 0.19 -6.66
CA TYR A 191 -3.43 -0.16 -6.35
C TYR A 191 -3.80 0.34 -4.95
N SER A 192 -4.85 1.16 -4.88
CA SER A 192 -5.43 1.62 -3.62
C SER A 192 -6.94 1.35 -3.57
N PHE A 193 -7.41 0.97 -2.39
CA PHE A 193 -8.77 0.55 -2.13
C PHE A 193 -9.15 0.81 -0.67
N ILE A 194 -10.45 0.81 -0.40
CA ILE A 194 -11.03 1.06 0.92
C ILE A 194 -11.53 -0.27 1.48
N LEU A 195 -11.33 -0.48 2.78
CA LEU A 195 -11.79 -1.66 3.50
C LEU A 195 -12.58 -1.26 4.74
N ASP A 196 -13.55 -2.11 5.11
CA ASP A 196 -14.23 -2.02 6.39
C ASP A 196 -13.34 -2.44 7.56
N ASN A 197 -13.64 -1.91 8.74
CA ASN A 197 -12.86 -2.15 9.94
C ASN A 197 -12.90 -3.59 10.47
N GLU A 198 -13.84 -4.41 9.98
CA GLU A 198 -13.87 -5.84 10.25
C GLU A 198 -12.71 -6.61 9.61
N VAL A 199 -12.10 -6.05 8.56
CA VAL A 199 -10.95 -6.67 7.89
C VAL A 199 -9.71 -6.45 8.75
N LYS A 200 -9.19 -7.54 9.32
CA LYS A 200 -7.96 -7.53 10.14
C LYS A 200 -6.73 -8.07 9.43
N LYS A 201 -6.93 -8.68 8.26
CA LYS A 201 -5.89 -9.39 7.52
C LYS A 201 -6.18 -9.34 6.03
N ILE A 202 -5.15 -9.10 5.23
CA ILE A 202 -5.20 -9.24 3.78
C ILE A 202 -3.98 -10.00 3.28
N LYS A 203 -4.15 -10.69 2.16
CA LYS A 203 -3.06 -11.26 1.37
C LYS A 203 -2.96 -10.49 0.06
N VAL A 204 -1.79 -9.94 -0.20
CA VAL A 204 -1.46 -9.20 -1.42
C VAL A 204 -0.56 -10.08 -2.28
N CYS A 205 -1.01 -10.40 -3.49
CA CYS A 205 -0.23 -11.14 -4.47
C CYS A 205 0.00 -10.30 -5.73
N LEU A 206 1.26 -10.11 -6.09
CA LEU A 206 1.69 -9.35 -7.26
C LEU A 206 2.26 -10.32 -8.29
N GLU A 207 1.78 -10.22 -9.52
CA GLU A 207 2.25 -11.04 -10.63
C GLU A 207 3.08 -10.22 -11.62
N THR A 208 4.21 -10.73 -12.04
CA THR A 208 4.99 -10.14 -13.13
C THR A 208 5.58 -11.19 -14.06
N ASN A 209 5.52 -10.89 -15.35
CA ASN A 209 6.21 -11.64 -16.40
C ASN A 209 7.59 -11.06 -16.75
N ARG A 210 7.99 -9.96 -16.10
CA ARG A 210 9.23 -9.25 -16.38
C ARG A 210 10.36 -9.71 -15.47
N LYS A 211 11.56 -9.79 -16.05
CA LYS A 211 12.81 -10.17 -15.37
C LYS A 211 13.46 -9.02 -14.59
N THR A 212 12.86 -7.82 -14.64
CA THR A 212 13.36 -6.64 -13.94
C THR A 212 13.09 -6.79 -12.45
N GLU A 213 14.09 -6.46 -11.64
CA GLU A 213 13.90 -6.37 -10.19
C GLU A 213 12.99 -5.19 -9.86
N PHE A 214 12.01 -5.46 -9.02
CA PHE A 214 11.08 -4.47 -8.51
C PHE A 214 10.90 -4.69 -7.01
N PHE A 215 10.42 -3.66 -6.34
CA PHE A 215 9.96 -3.75 -4.97
C PHE A 215 8.57 -3.14 -4.86
N ALA A 216 7.77 -3.72 -3.99
CA ALA A 216 6.43 -3.22 -3.72
C ALA A 216 6.30 -2.84 -2.26
N MET A 217 5.57 -1.74 -2.04
CA MET A 217 5.39 -1.10 -0.76
C MET A 217 3.92 -1.12 -0.39
N PHE A 218 3.65 -1.32 0.89
CA PHE A 218 2.33 -1.42 1.47
C PHE A 218 2.22 -0.41 2.60
N SER A 219 1.12 0.35 2.62
CA SER A 219 0.76 1.23 3.72
C SER A 219 -0.76 1.29 3.85
N TYR A 220 -1.25 1.66 5.03
CA TYR A 220 -2.66 1.93 5.23
C TYR A 220 -2.90 3.14 6.13
N LEU A 221 -4.01 3.83 5.87
CA LEU A 221 -4.54 4.95 6.66
C LEU A 221 -5.72 4.44 7.49
N ASP A 222 -5.80 4.89 8.74
CA ASP A 222 -6.92 4.60 9.63
C ASP A 222 -8.09 5.57 9.41
N GLY A 223 -8.72 5.48 8.24
CA GLY A 223 -9.80 6.36 7.80
C GLY A 223 -9.94 6.39 6.27
N THR A 224 -10.97 7.08 5.79
CA THR A 224 -11.19 7.39 4.37
C THR A 224 -11.23 8.91 4.13
N TYR A 225 -10.96 9.30 2.88
CA TYR A 225 -10.88 10.71 2.45
C TYR A 225 -11.91 10.95 1.37
N SER A 226 -12.86 11.84 1.55
CA SER A 226 -13.67 12.31 0.42
C SER A 226 -13.07 13.58 -0.17
N SER A 227 -13.18 13.77 -1.47
CA SER A 227 -13.03 15.08 -2.10
C SER A 227 -14.39 15.52 -2.62
N ASN A 228 -15.15 16.22 -1.77
CA ASN A 228 -16.29 16.97 -2.28
C ASN A 228 -15.73 18.20 -2.99
N TRP A 229 -15.57 18.10 -4.32
CA TRP A 229 -15.20 19.21 -5.19
C TRP A 229 -16.34 20.20 -5.35
#